data_AF-E3RML5-F1
#
_entry.id   AF-E3RML5-F1
#
_cell.length_a   1.000
_cell.length_b   1.000
_cell.length_c   1.000
_cell.angle_alpha   90.00
_cell.angle_beta   90.00
_cell.angle_gamma   90.00
#
_symmetry.space_group_name_H-M   'P 1'
#
loop_
_entity.id
_entity.type
_entity.pdbx_description
1 polymer ?
#
loop_
_entity_poly.entity_id
_entity_poly.type
_entity_poly.pdbx_seq_one_letter_code
_entity_poly.pdbx_strand_id
1 'polypeptide(L)'
;MMLSKSLPLLALGALAYAQSQVQEGAPASVLLAAAKSGVIPATPTATPFTGVDTIQGAIVSPLPPAPGYLPGETGGLLGTATASTNQPVSTYLAVLPQVQYNPFVDSIVSGSIQAVGGPQGVSFTVNLTNLPSQAQYGPFNWHIHALPVPENGNCTATMGHLDPTNRGELVMCDPSQPATCQVGDLAGKHGGKIMTNGSFATSFVDPYLSVQMESPGFFGGLAFVLHTGNTTRITCANFEAVNGNATASVPSPTGSGTMPEFTGAAGKLEGSIAVLSFLAVVTISSRPIATLSKMEALLSLAFDNIASKDTQKIRKGLRQIEGMLAQICLSSGKPKPSAPGHRRNASAVNLGEQQQSMPKKLGQLSEDLAFREFFRLQEGFEWNVATRVADCLDRLLGMGSSKDGQNDILILSSLSNLQGLLLLHPPSRIIFGREVYMNLLLDLLDPYNCPAIQSQALLVLVTALVANPQNTRIFEHMDGLLTVTSLFKDEETTQNVKVKLLEFLYFYLMPEVPITGPQRSPSKLANAFERRGSTATGDEGRGATRKNTRSQEEKQHMLGRYLSNVDALVEDLQESAPFTSVAC
;
A
#
# COMPACT_ATOMS: atom_id res chain seq x y z
N MET A 1 12.90 -19.43 -74.16
CA MET A 1 13.89 -20.49 -73.93
C MET A 1 14.71 -20.08 -72.71
N MET A 2 14.46 -20.75 -71.57
CA MET A 2 15.39 -21.66 -70.86
C MET A 2 16.55 -20.95 -70.14
N LEU A 3 16.53 -20.94 -68.78
CA LEU A 3 17.42 -21.72 -67.87
C LEU A 3 18.89 -21.27 -67.95
N SER A 4 19.72 -21.17 -66.90
CA SER A 4 19.65 -21.32 -65.44
C SER A 4 21.11 -21.26 -64.94
N LYS A 5 21.34 -20.84 -63.68
CA LYS A 5 22.42 -21.31 -62.77
C LYS A 5 23.87 -20.90 -63.18
N SER A 6 24.84 -20.62 -62.32
CA SER A 6 25.04 -20.74 -60.86
C SER A 6 26.39 -20.11 -60.48
N LEU A 7 26.49 -19.57 -59.26
CA LEU A 7 27.71 -19.19 -58.48
C LEU A 7 28.73 -20.37 -58.32
N PRO A 8 29.98 -20.23 -57.74
CA PRO A 8 30.38 -19.33 -56.62
C PRO A 8 31.88 -18.87 -56.45
N LEU A 9 32.11 -18.07 -55.37
CA LEU A 9 33.16 -18.14 -54.31
C LEU A 9 34.32 -17.07 -54.20
N LEU A 10 34.33 -16.37 -53.02
CA LEU A 10 35.42 -15.75 -52.20
C LEU A 10 36.20 -14.52 -52.73
N ALA A 11 36.62 -13.48 -51.97
CA ALA A 11 36.37 -12.98 -50.61
C ALA A 11 37.09 -11.59 -50.42
N LEU A 12 36.65 -10.85 -49.40
CA LEU A 12 37.29 -9.71 -48.67
C LEU A 12 37.31 -8.28 -49.26
N GLY A 13 36.70 -7.34 -48.53
CA GLY A 13 36.92 -5.89 -48.65
C GLY A 13 35.83 -5.04 -48.01
N ALA A 14 36.17 -4.30 -46.95
CA ALA A 14 35.28 -3.61 -46.01
C ALA A 14 34.57 -2.33 -46.50
N LEU A 15 33.51 -1.95 -45.74
CA LEU A 15 32.95 -0.61 -45.50
C LEU A 15 32.15 0.09 -46.62
N ALA A 16 30.81 -0.06 -46.61
CA ALA A 16 29.82 1.01 -46.38
C ALA A 16 28.42 0.65 -46.93
N TYR A 17 27.40 1.04 -46.15
CA TYR A 17 25.99 1.28 -46.49
C TYR A 17 24.93 0.14 -46.50
N ALA A 18 23.86 0.44 -45.75
CA ALA A 18 22.45 0.06 -45.89
C ALA A 18 21.95 -1.37 -45.59
N GLN A 19 21.30 -1.44 -44.41
CA GLN A 19 19.98 -2.02 -44.12
C GLN A 19 19.73 -3.54 -44.25
N SER A 20 19.19 -4.06 -43.14
CA SER A 20 18.06 -5.00 -43.05
C SER A 20 18.36 -6.52 -43.00
N GLN A 21 17.69 -7.15 -42.01
CA GLN A 21 17.51 -8.59 -41.73
C GLN A 21 18.57 -9.29 -40.86
N VAL A 22 18.46 -9.18 -39.52
CA VAL A 22 18.11 -10.31 -38.62
C VAL A 22 17.42 -9.72 -37.37
N GLN A 23 16.17 -10.13 -37.23
CA GLN A 23 15.34 -10.05 -36.03
C GLN A 23 15.90 -11.02 -34.99
N GLU A 24 16.39 -10.54 -33.86
CA GLU A 24 16.44 -11.33 -32.63
C GLU A 24 15.39 -10.71 -31.70
N GLY A 25 14.42 -11.52 -31.29
CA GLY A 25 13.22 -11.06 -30.60
C GLY A 25 13.57 -10.26 -29.35
N ALA A 26 12.79 -9.21 -29.07
CA ALA A 26 12.84 -8.53 -27.79
C ALA A 26 12.84 -9.59 -26.68
N PRO A 27 13.74 -9.49 -25.67
CA PRO A 27 13.63 -10.38 -24.52
C PRO A 27 12.21 -10.23 -23.98
N ALA A 28 11.57 -11.36 -23.67
CA ALA A 28 10.23 -11.36 -23.10
C ALA A 28 10.17 -10.37 -21.93
N SER A 29 9.11 -9.57 -21.87
CA SER A 29 8.84 -8.71 -20.72
C SER A 29 8.84 -9.57 -19.46
N VAL A 30 9.90 -9.46 -18.66
CA VAL A 30 9.96 -10.12 -17.36
C VAL A 30 8.95 -9.39 -16.47
N LEU A 31 7.85 -10.07 -16.20
CA LEU A 31 6.85 -9.72 -15.18
C LEU A 31 7.58 -9.49 -13.84
N LEU A 32 7.62 -8.25 -13.39
CA LEU A 32 8.06 -7.85 -12.05
C LEU A 32 7.01 -8.29 -11.02
N ALA A 33 6.95 -9.60 -10.77
CA ALA A 33 6.17 -10.17 -9.67
C ALA A 33 7.07 -10.31 -8.44
N ALA A 34 7.38 -9.20 -7.77
CA ALA A 34 7.65 -9.11 -6.31
C ALA A 34 8.32 -7.78 -5.95
N ALA A 35 7.54 -6.76 -5.62
CA ALA A 35 7.96 -5.66 -4.77
C ALA A 35 6.97 -5.52 -3.62
N LYS A 36 7.12 -6.40 -2.60
CA LYS A 36 6.60 -6.18 -1.24
C LYS A 36 7.75 -5.70 -0.36
N SER A 37 8.21 -4.49 -0.65
CA SER A 37 8.72 -3.57 0.36
C SER A 37 8.00 -2.26 0.08
N GLY A 38 7.23 -1.79 1.05
CA GLY A 38 6.37 -0.64 0.86
C GLY A 38 7.15 0.65 0.91
N VAL A 39 7.73 1.10 -0.20
CA VAL A 39 8.01 2.52 -0.50
C VAL A 39 8.03 2.72 -2.03
N ILE A 40 7.23 3.66 -2.54
CA ILE A 40 7.36 4.21 -3.90
C ILE A 40 8.21 5.49 -3.79
N PRO A 41 9.19 5.74 -4.68
CA PRO A 41 10.05 6.93 -4.62
C PRO A 41 9.34 8.17 -5.18
N ALA A 42 9.42 9.31 -4.48
CA ALA A 42 9.09 10.63 -5.06
C ALA A 42 9.87 11.77 -4.40
N THR A 43 10.89 12.27 -5.11
CA THR A 43 11.80 13.41 -4.81
C THR A 43 11.09 14.72 -4.46
N PRO A 44 11.59 15.55 -3.51
CA PRO A 44 11.10 16.90 -3.26
C PRO A 44 11.95 17.96 -4.01
N THR A 45 11.30 18.99 -4.53
CA THR A 45 11.91 20.28 -4.93
C THR A 45 10.97 21.35 -4.32
N ALA A 46 11.32 22.50 -3.75
CA ALA A 46 12.58 23.10 -3.32
C ALA A 46 12.30 23.89 -2.01
N THR A 47 13.23 23.87 -1.05
CA THR A 47 13.37 24.84 0.04
C THR A 47 14.83 25.35 0.06
N PRO A 48 15.11 26.55 0.61
CA PRO A 48 16.38 27.26 0.41
C PRO A 48 17.49 26.77 1.37
N PHE A 49 17.60 25.46 1.56
CA PHE A 49 18.65 24.86 2.35
C PHE A 49 19.38 23.84 1.48
N THR A 50 20.69 24.04 1.34
CA THR A 50 21.64 23.13 0.71
C THR A 50 21.68 21.82 1.51
N GLY A 51 20.72 20.92 1.24
CA GLY A 51 20.67 19.58 1.81
C GLY A 51 21.69 18.68 1.14
N VAL A 52 22.49 17.97 1.94
CA VAL A 52 23.50 17.01 1.47
C VAL A 52 22.79 15.68 1.16
N ASP A 53 23.08 15.07 0.01
CA ASP A 53 22.55 13.75 -0.37
C ASP A 53 22.83 12.71 0.72
N THR A 54 21.79 12.01 1.19
CA THR A 54 21.95 10.85 2.08
C THR A 54 21.63 9.54 1.35
N ILE A 55 22.40 8.52 1.68
CA ILE A 55 22.76 7.39 0.82
C ILE A 55 21.66 6.32 0.65
N GLN A 56 20.39 6.52 1.06
CA GLN A 56 19.49 5.38 1.33
C GLN A 56 18.02 5.37 0.86
N GLY A 57 17.61 6.15 -0.14
CA GLY A 57 16.34 5.87 -0.87
C GLY A 57 15.03 6.09 -0.09
N ALA A 58 15.08 6.70 1.09
CA ALA A 58 13.93 7.37 1.69
C ALA A 58 14.16 8.89 1.63
N ILE A 59 13.12 9.64 1.29
CA ILE A 59 13.17 11.10 1.35
C ILE A 59 12.69 11.48 2.74
N VAL A 60 13.64 11.75 3.62
CA VAL A 60 13.34 12.43 4.88
C VAL A 60 13.14 13.89 4.55
N SER A 61 11.88 14.34 4.58
CA SER A 61 11.61 15.76 4.68
C SER A 61 12.10 16.21 6.07
N PRO A 62 12.93 17.26 6.22
CA PRO A 62 13.21 17.85 7.52
C PRO A 62 11.97 18.66 7.91
N LEU A 63 10.84 17.98 8.09
CA LEU A 63 9.73 18.54 8.85
C LEU A 63 10.17 18.48 10.31
N PRO A 64 9.95 19.54 11.10
CA PRO A 64 10.06 19.40 12.54
C PRO A 64 9.12 18.25 12.95
N PRO A 65 9.60 17.31 13.79
CA PRO A 65 8.86 16.10 14.11
C PRO A 65 7.45 16.45 14.58
N ALA A 66 6.45 15.70 14.09
CA ALA A 66 5.08 15.85 14.56
C ALA A 66 5.07 15.70 16.11
N PRO A 67 4.27 16.47 16.86
CA PRO A 67 4.33 16.51 18.32
C PRO A 67 4.15 15.15 19.04
N GLY A 68 3.64 14.12 18.34
CA GLY A 68 3.53 12.74 18.84
C GLY A 68 4.78 11.86 18.65
N TYR A 69 5.81 12.33 17.94
CA TYR A 69 7.14 11.72 17.86
C TYR A 69 8.13 12.33 18.88
N LEU A 70 7.60 13.07 19.88
CA LEU A 70 8.38 13.54 21.01
C LEU A 70 7.76 13.03 22.30
N PRO A 71 8.54 12.24 23.07
CA PRO A 71 8.74 12.59 24.46
C PRO A 71 10.25 12.75 24.68
N GLY A 72 10.75 13.98 24.57
CA GLY A 72 12.12 14.31 24.98
C GLY A 72 13.24 14.09 23.94
N GLU A 73 12.92 14.16 22.65
CA GLU A 73 13.78 14.70 21.57
C GLU A 73 14.50 13.81 20.52
N THR A 74 14.57 12.46 20.56
CA THR A 74 14.99 11.71 19.34
C THR A 74 14.63 10.20 19.23
N GLY A 75 13.90 9.57 20.17
CA GLY A 75 13.54 8.12 20.10
C GLY A 75 12.26 7.76 19.33
N GLY A 76 11.93 6.47 19.25
CA GLY A 76 10.65 5.97 18.73
C GLY A 76 9.47 6.21 19.69
N LEU A 77 8.26 5.76 19.33
CA LEU A 77 7.06 5.97 20.15
C LEU A 77 7.16 5.37 21.56
N LEU A 78 8.03 4.38 21.76
CA LEU A 78 8.32 3.74 23.06
C LEU A 78 9.65 4.21 23.67
N GLY A 79 10.22 5.32 23.17
CA GLY A 79 11.48 5.89 23.62
C GLY A 79 12.70 5.40 22.83
N THR A 80 13.88 5.47 23.45
CA THR A 80 15.16 5.01 22.86
C THR A 80 15.50 3.60 23.31
N ALA A 81 16.25 2.87 22.49
CA ALA A 81 16.76 1.56 22.81
C ALA A 81 17.72 1.63 24.00
N THR A 82 17.55 0.72 24.94
CA THR A 82 18.43 0.61 26.12
C THR A 82 19.62 -0.28 25.78
N ALA A 83 20.83 0.20 26.07
CA ALA A 83 22.04 -0.59 25.88
C ALA A 83 22.04 -1.81 26.82
N SER A 84 22.40 -2.97 26.27
CA SER A 84 22.48 -4.26 26.94
C SER A 84 23.93 -4.73 26.96
N THR A 85 24.70 -4.24 27.95
CA THR A 85 26.12 -4.57 28.19
C THR A 85 26.27 -5.86 29.02
N ASN A 86 27.50 -6.37 29.14
CA ASN A 86 27.82 -7.58 29.92
C ASN A 86 27.01 -8.81 29.50
N GLN A 87 26.90 -9.02 28.18
CA GLN A 87 26.21 -10.16 27.61
C GLN A 87 27.00 -11.46 27.85
N PRO A 88 26.31 -12.60 28.06
CA PRO A 88 26.99 -13.89 28.12
C PRO A 88 27.67 -14.21 26.77
N VAL A 89 28.76 -14.99 26.82
CA VAL A 89 29.52 -15.38 25.62
C VAL A 89 28.80 -16.52 24.89
N SER A 90 27.67 -16.19 24.28
CA SER A 90 26.89 -17.06 23.40
C SER A 90 27.11 -16.67 21.96
N THR A 91 27.32 -17.66 21.09
CA THR A 91 27.52 -17.44 19.65
C THR A 91 26.26 -17.79 18.88
N TYR A 92 25.82 -16.88 18.03
CA TYR A 92 24.77 -17.09 17.03
C TYR A 92 25.36 -16.93 15.63
N LEU A 93 24.94 -17.78 14.71
CA LEU A 93 25.40 -17.77 13.32
C LEU A 93 24.20 -17.80 12.39
N ALA A 94 24.14 -16.82 11.48
CA ALA A 94 23.25 -16.85 10.33
C ALA A 94 24.06 -17.19 9.09
N VAL A 95 23.75 -18.31 8.44
CA VAL A 95 24.41 -18.74 7.19
C VAL A 95 23.45 -18.52 6.04
N LEU A 96 23.86 -17.71 5.05
CA LEU A 96 23.02 -17.44 3.89
C LEU A 96 22.85 -18.70 3.03
N PRO A 97 21.62 -19.00 2.60
CA PRO A 97 21.35 -20.20 1.82
C PRO A 97 22.03 -20.12 0.45
N GLN A 98 22.46 -21.27 -0.06
CA GLN A 98 23.01 -21.39 -1.42
C GLN A 98 21.93 -21.46 -2.51
N VAL A 99 20.72 -20.98 -2.20
CA VAL A 99 19.59 -20.94 -3.14
C VAL A 99 19.20 -19.50 -3.44
N GLN A 100 18.81 -19.27 -4.68
CA GLN A 100 18.36 -17.97 -5.13
C GLN A 100 16.93 -17.71 -4.64
N TYR A 101 16.78 -16.92 -3.59
CA TYR A 101 15.45 -16.48 -3.14
C TYR A 101 14.79 -15.57 -4.17
N ASN A 102 15.54 -14.59 -4.69
CA ASN A 102 15.01 -13.61 -5.64
C ASN A 102 15.48 -13.92 -7.08
N PRO A 103 14.58 -14.41 -7.96
CA PRO A 103 14.95 -14.78 -9.34
C PRO A 103 15.31 -13.58 -10.22
N PHE A 104 15.01 -12.35 -9.78
CA PHE A 104 15.28 -11.11 -10.53
C PHE A 104 16.66 -10.50 -10.23
N VAL A 105 17.43 -11.10 -9.32
CA VAL A 105 18.81 -10.71 -9.00
C VAL A 105 19.74 -11.73 -9.62
N ASP A 106 20.72 -11.29 -10.38
CA ASP A 106 21.61 -12.13 -11.20
C ASP A 106 22.71 -12.88 -10.41
N SER A 107 22.58 -12.98 -9.08
CA SER A 107 23.60 -13.59 -8.21
C SER A 107 22.99 -14.31 -7.02
N ILE A 108 23.63 -15.40 -6.60
CA ILE A 108 23.33 -16.10 -5.33
C ILE A 108 24.30 -15.61 -4.27
N VAL A 109 23.87 -14.63 -3.46
CA VAL A 109 24.69 -14.09 -2.38
C VAL A 109 24.97 -15.17 -1.34
N SER A 110 26.24 -15.36 -1.02
CA SER A 110 26.73 -16.39 -0.12
C SER A 110 27.54 -15.78 1.02
N GLY A 111 27.45 -16.33 2.22
CA GLY A 111 28.18 -15.78 3.35
C GLY A 111 27.56 -16.14 4.69
N SER A 112 28.10 -15.53 5.74
CA SER A 112 27.63 -15.74 7.10
C SER A 112 27.76 -14.49 7.96
N ILE A 113 26.89 -14.38 8.94
CA ILE A 113 26.90 -13.36 9.98
C ILE A 113 27.03 -14.06 11.31
N GLN A 114 28.18 -13.88 11.97
CA GLN A 114 28.42 -14.37 13.32
C GLN A 114 28.16 -13.25 14.32
N ALA A 115 27.49 -13.57 15.41
CA ALA A 115 27.19 -12.65 16.50
C ALA A 115 27.57 -13.30 17.84
N VAL A 116 28.39 -12.62 18.63
CA VAL A 116 28.91 -13.14 19.91
C VAL A 116 28.64 -12.13 21.02
N GLY A 117 27.96 -12.57 22.09
CA GLY A 117 27.77 -11.72 23.26
C GLY A 117 29.09 -11.42 23.99
N GLY A 118 29.23 -10.19 24.48
CA GLY A 118 30.42 -9.74 25.22
C GLY A 118 30.15 -8.54 26.14
N PRO A 119 31.22 -7.97 26.72
CA PRO A 119 31.11 -6.95 27.77
C PRO A 119 30.43 -5.66 27.30
N GLN A 120 30.59 -5.30 26.02
CA GLN A 120 30.09 -4.04 25.45
C GLN A 120 28.80 -4.19 24.62
N GLY A 121 28.21 -5.38 24.58
CA GLY A 121 27.08 -5.71 23.71
C GLY A 121 27.37 -6.96 22.89
N VAL A 122 26.85 -7.00 21.67
CA VAL A 122 26.99 -8.14 20.74
C VAL A 122 27.99 -7.78 19.65
N SER A 123 29.06 -8.55 19.54
CA SER A 123 30.07 -8.42 18.49
C SER A 123 29.61 -9.15 17.24
N PHE A 124 29.40 -8.41 16.16
CA PHE A 124 29.06 -8.95 14.85
C PHE A 124 30.30 -9.08 13.96
N THR A 125 30.38 -10.17 13.21
CA THR A 125 31.31 -10.37 12.10
C THR A 125 30.50 -10.80 10.89
N VAL A 126 30.45 -9.92 9.88
CA VAL A 126 29.70 -10.11 8.63
C VAL A 126 30.70 -10.45 7.54
N ASN A 127 30.46 -11.53 6.80
CA ASN A 127 31.23 -11.88 5.61
C ASN A 127 30.28 -12.32 4.51
N LEU A 128 30.20 -11.53 3.44
CA LEU A 128 29.34 -11.74 2.28
C LEU A 128 30.20 -11.79 1.01
N THR A 129 29.81 -12.67 0.11
CA THR A 129 30.45 -12.93 -1.18
C THR A 129 29.40 -13.10 -2.26
N ASN A 130 29.81 -13.00 -3.51
CA ASN A 130 28.93 -13.04 -4.68
C ASN A 130 27.80 -11.98 -4.60
N LEU A 131 28.15 -10.77 -4.16
CA LEU A 131 27.22 -9.64 -4.17
C LEU A 131 26.88 -9.26 -5.63
N PRO A 132 25.61 -8.93 -5.92
CA PRO A 132 25.17 -8.56 -7.27
C PRO A 132 25.81 -7.25 -7.73
N SER A 133 25.62 -6.92 -9.01
CA SER A 133 26.11 -5.67 -9.59
C SER A 133 25.66 -4.45 -8.77
N GLN A 134 26.62 -3.68 -8.27
CA GLN A 134 26.35 -2.43 -7.55
C GLN A 134 25.58 -1.43 -8.41
N ALA A 135 25.88 -1.36 -9.71
CA ALA A 135 25.23 -0.43 -10.63
C ALA A 135 23.73 -0.74 -10.86
N GLN A 136 23.34 -2.01 -10.74
CA GLN A 136 21.98 -2.45 -11.03
C GLN A 136 21.14 -2.64 -9.77
N TYR A 137 21.75 -3.13 -8.69
CA TYR A 137 21.03 -3.57 -7.49
C TYR A 137 21.53 -2.93 -6.20
N GLY A 138 22.72 -2.34 -6.21
CA GLY A 138 23.28 -1.66 -5.05
C GLY A 138 22.76 -0.22 -4.89
N PRO A 139 23.23 0.49 -3.86
CA PRO A 139 23.98 -0.03 -2.71
C PRO A 139 23.07 -0.85 -1.78
N PHE A 140 23.60 -1.90 -1.14
CA PHE A 140 22.78 -2.90 -0.43
C PHE A 140 22.50 -2.53 1.03
N ASN A 141 21.23 -2.57 1.43
CA ASN A 141 20.77 -2.39 2.81
C ASN A 141 20.73 -3.74 3.54
N TRP A 142 20.89 -3.76 4.87
CA TRP A 142 20.92 -4.99 5.64
C TRP A 142 20.44 -4.77 7.08
N HIS A 143 19.52 -5.63 7.53
CA HIS A 143 18.82 -5.46 8.80
C HIS A 143 18.54 -6.82 9.47
N ILE A 144 18.27 -6.79 10.78
CA ILE A 144 17.61 -7.89 11.49
C ILE A 144 16.11 -7.63 11.47
N HIS A 145 15.35 -8.62 11.01
CA HIS A 145 13.90 -8.57 10.90
C HIS A 145 13.20 -9.19 12.12
N ALA A 146 11.95 -8.82 12.33
CA ALA A 146 11.20 -9.14 13.54
C ALA A 146 10.77 -10.62 13.65
N LEU A 147 10.74 -11.36 12.52
CA LEU A 147 10.34 -12.77 12.48
C LEU A 147 11.40 -13.67 11.83
N PRO A 148 11.43 -14.97 12.18
CA PRO A 148 12.28 -15.96 11.53
C PRO A 148 11.92 -16.16 10.05
N VAL A 149 12.92 -16.56 9.26
CA VAL A 149 12.74 -17.17 7.95
C VAL A 149 12.03 -18.51 8.13
N PRO A 150 10.86 -18.73 7.50
CA PRO A 150 10.17 -20.02 7.53
C PRO A 150 10.92 -21.10 6.73
N GLU A 151 10.54 -22.37 6.92
CA GLU A 151 11.17 -23.54 6.26
C GLU A 151 11.25 -23.42 4.73
N ASN A 152 10.30 -22.73 4.10
CA ASN A 152 10.30 -22.52 2.65
C ASN A 152 11.24 -21.39 2.17
N GLY A 153 12.06 -20.82 3.06
CA GLY A 153 13.04 -19.78 2.72
C GLY A 153 12.44 -18.43 2.32
N ASN A 154 11.14 -18.19 2.60
CA ASN A 154 10.50 -16.97 2.14
C ASN A 154 10.93 -15.74 2.96
N CYS A 155 11.87 -14.96 2.44
CA CYS A 155 12.34 -13.74 3.09
C CYS A 155 11.25 -12.69 3.32
N THR A 156 10.12 -12.69 2.60
CA THR A 156 9.02 -11.75 2.85
C THR A 156 8.29 -12.04 4.16
N ALA A 157 8.32 -13.30 4.63
CA ALA A 157 7.64 -13.71 5.86
C ALA A 157 8.34 -13.20 7.14
N THR A 158 9.57 -12.67 7.04
CA THR A 158 10.31 -12.09 8.18
C THR A 158 9.71 -10.74 8.64
N MET A 159 8.74 -10.19 7.91
CA MET A 159 8.02 -8.93 8.20
C MET A 159 8.95 -7.70 8.19
N GLY A 160 8.76 -6.74 9.10
CA GLY A 160 9.55 -5.51 9.18
C GLY A 160 10.83 -5.68 10.01
N HIS A 161 11.54 -4.58 10.24
CA HIS A 161 12.75 -4.58 11.07
C HIS A 161 12.43 -4.88 12.54
N LEU A 162 13.41 -5.44 13.27
CA LEU A 162 13.33 -5.56 14.73
C LEU A 162 13.33 -4.16 15.36
N ASP A 163 12.17 -3.70 15.81
CA ASP A 163 11.98 -2.33 16.31
C ASP A 163 11.12 -2.31 17.59
N PRO A 164 11.68 -2.74 18.73
CA PRO A 164 10.97 -2.72 20.02
C PRO A 164 10.67 -1.29 20.51
N THR A 165 11.31 -0.27 19.94
CA THR A 165 11.10 1.14 20.27
C THR A 165 10.01 1.81 19.44
N ASN A 166 9.52 1.12 18.41
CA ASN A 166 8.56 1.64 17.44
C ASN A 166 9.01 2.99 16.86
N ARG A 167 10.25 3.05 16.36
CA ARG A 167 10.79 4.20 15.63
C ARG A 167 10.14 4.32 14.25
N GLY A 168 9.86 3.20 13.61
CA GLY A 168 9.36 3.13 12.23
C GLY A 168 10.42 3.43 11.18
N GLU A 169 10.04 3.29 9.91
CA GLU A 169 10.96 3.32 8.76
C GLU A 169 11.10 4.72 8.11
N LEU A 170 10.31 5.70 8.55
CA LEU A 170 10.29 7.06 7.97
C LEU A 170 11.45 7.94 8.44
N VAL A 171 12.03 7.64 9.60
CA VAL A 171 13.15 8.39 10.17
C VAL A 171 14.42 7.54 10.07
N MET A 172 15.31 7.93 9.15
CA MET A 172 16.60 7.26 8.99
C MET A 172 17.37 7.22 10.31
N CYS A 173 18.17 6.17 10.49
CA CYS A 173 19.09 6.09 11.61
C CYS A 173 20.13 7.21 11.53
N ASP A 174 20.31 7.93 12.63
CA ASP A 174 21.42 8.84 12.82
C ASP A 174 22.51 8.08 13.61
N PRO A 175 23.65 7.72 12.99
CA PRO A 175 24.69 6.96 13.66
C PRO A 175 25.36 7.72 14.81
N SER A 176 25.18 9.06 14.90
CA SER A 176 25.63 9.84 16.05
C SER A 176 24.72 9.66 17.28
N GLN A 177 23.50 9.17 17.08
CA GLN A 177 22.50 8.89 18.12
C GLN A 177 21.94 7.46 17.98
N PRO A 178 22.78 6.41 18.06
CA PRO A 178 22.39 5.06 17.67
C PRO A 178 21.34 4.42 18.59
N ALA A 179 21.18 4.91 19.82
CA ALA A 179 20.11 4.51 20.75
C ALA A 179 18.72 4.86 20.22
N THR A 180 18.64 5.79 19.27
CA THR A 180 17.37 6.24 18.71
C THR A 180 16.93 5.37 17.54
N CYS A 181 17.88 4.69 16.88
CA CYS A 181 17.65 3.87 15.71
C CYS A 181 16.84 2.60 16.03
N GLN A 182 16.24 2.00 15.00
CA GLN A 182 15.65 0.67 15.16
C GLN A 182 16.72 -0.30 15.63
N VAL A 183 16.39 -1.16 16.59
CA VAL A 183 17.37 -2.09 17.18
C VAL A 183 17.98 -3.01 16.12
N GLY A 184 17.18 -3.44 15.15
CA GLY A 184 17.61 -4.25 14.01
C GLY A 184 18.28 -3.51 12.85
N ASP A 185 18.39 -2.17 12.88
CA ASP A 185 19.04 -1.40 11.81
C ASP A 185 20.57 -1.39 11.96
N LEU A 186 21.19 -2.51 11.57
CA LEU A 186 22.64 -2.69 11.61
C LEU A 186 23.36 -1.79 10.60
N ALA A 187 22.84 -1.69 9.38
CA ALA A 187 23.41 -0.86 8.32
C ALA A 187 23.47 0.61 8.75
N GLY A 188 22.37 1.18 9.22
CA GLY A 188 22.31 2.58 9.65
C GLY A 188 23.27 2.91 10.80
N LYS A 189 23.47 1.97 11.73
CA LYS A 189 24.35 2.17 12.90
C LYS A 189 25.85 1.98 12.59
N HIS A 190 26.23 1.03 11.73
CA HIS A 190 27.59 0.46 11.72
C HIS A 190 28.35 0.55 10.38
N GLY A 191 28.05 1.53 9.53
CA GLY A 191 28.83 1.78 8.31
C GLY A 191 28.03 1.95 7.04
N GLY A 192 26.69 2.02 7.15
CA GLY A 192 25.79 2.31 6.05
C GLY A 192 25.58 1.12 5.11
N LYS A 193 25.15 1.45 3.89
CA LYS A 193 24.95 0.46 2.82
C LYS A 193 26.26 -0.12 2.33
N ILE A 194 26.18 -1.36 1.86
CA ILE A 194 27.28 -2.05 1.19
C ILE A 194 27.44 -1.50 -0.23
N MET A 195 28.57 -0.83 -0.48
CA MET A 195 28.93 -0.28 -1.80
C MET A 195 30.05 -1.05 -2.51
N THR A 196 30.58 -2.11 -1.89
CA THR A 196 31.67 -2.91 -2.45
C THR A 196 31.17 -3.87 -3.52
N ASN A 197 31.96 -4.07 -4.59
CA ASN A 197 31.67 -5.06 -5.61
C ASN A 197 32.07 -6.46 -5.15
N GLY A 198 31.21 -7.45 -5.40
CA GLY A 198 31.50 -8.88 -5.25
C GLY A 198 31.58 -9.39 -3.81
N SER A 199 32.27 -8.71 -2.89
CA SER A 199 32.41 -9.15 -1.49
C SER A 199 32.36 -7.99 -0.50
N PHE A 200 31.95 -8.29 0.72
CA PHE A 200 31.85 -7.35 1.83
C PHE A 200 32.16 -8.06 3.14
N ALA A 201 33.07 -7.50 3.93
CA ALA A 201 33.38 -7.99 5.25
C ALA A 201 33.51 -6.82 6.23
N THR A 202 32.93 -6.97 7.42
CA THR A 202 33.04 -5.97 8.50
C THR A 202 32.85 -6.62 9.86
N SER A 203 33.37 -5.97 10.90
CA SER A 203 33.14 -6.34 12.30
C SER A 203 32.87 -5.09 13.13
N PHE A 204 31.90 -5.18 14.03
CA PHE A 204 31.48 -4.07 14.90
C PHE A 204 30.80 -4.62 16.16
N VAL A 205 30.58 -3.76 17.15
CA VAL A 205 29.86 -4.12 18.38
C VAL A 205 28.57 -3.31 18.42
N ASP A 206 27.43 -3.99 18.57
CA ASP A 206 26.13 -3.37 18.77
C ASP A 206 25.70 -3.49 20.24
N PRO A 207 25.52 -2.38 20.96
CA PRO A 207 25.12 -2.42 22.36
C PRO A 207 23.61 -2.60 22.56
N TYR A 208 22.77 -2.56 21.52
CA TYR A 208 21.31 -2.57 21.65
C TYR A 208 20.69 -3.94 21.38
N LEU A 209 21.34 -4.74 20.52
CA LEU A 209 21.03 -6.14 20.31
C LEU A 209 21.52 -6.99 21.48
N SER A 210 20.86 -8.12 21.71
CA SER A 210 21.09 -8.96 22.87
C SER A 210 21.05 -10.44 22.53
N VAL A 211 21.86 -11.23 23.23
CA VAL A 211 21.82 -12.70 23.20
C VAL A 211 21.02 -13.29 24.37
N GLN A 212 20.43 -12.43 25.21
CA GLN A 212 19.57 -12.84 26.32
C GLN A 212 18.11 -12.80 25.89
N MET A 213 17.42 -13.93 26.01
CA MET A 213 16.04 -14.14 25.54
C MET A 213 15.01 -13.14 26.10
N GLU A 214 15.23 -12.67 27.32
CA GLU A 214 14.35 -11.71 28.02
C GLU A 214 14.54 -10.26 27.55
N SER A 215 15.57 -9.98 26.75
CA SER A 215 15.85 -8.63 26.26
C SER A 215 14.93 -8.27 25.08
N PRO A 216 14.38 -7.04 25.04
CA PRO A 216 13.67 -6.54 23.85
C PRO A 216 14.52 -6.51 22.58
N GLY A 217 15.86 -6.51 22.71
CA GLY A 217 16.80 -6.60 21.60
C GLY A 217 17.25 -8.02 21.28
N PHE A 218 16.60 -9.05 21.83
CA PHE A 218 16.95 -10.44 21.56
C PHE A 218 16.73 -10.79 20.09
N PHE A 219 17.80 -11.22 19.41
CA PHE A 219 17.76 -11.55 17.99
C PHE A 219 17.95 -13.05 17.69
N GLY A 220 18.17 -13.88 18.71
CA GLY A 220 18.34 -15.31 18.52
C GLY A 220 17.10 -15.94 17.88
N GLY A 221 17.29 -16.66 16.77
CA GLY A 221 16.22 -17.22 15.96
C GLY A 221 15.59 -16.25 14.95
N LEU A 222 15.86 -14.94 15.02
CA LEU A 222 15.37 -13.96 14.05
C LEU A 222 16.21 -13.95 12.77
N ALA A 223 15.75 -13.21 11.76
CA ALA A 223 16.33 -13.25 10.43
C ALA A 223 17.24 -12.04 10.13
N PHE A 224 18.45 -12.29 9.65
CA PHE A 224 19.20 -11.33 8.85
C PHE A 224 18.57 -11.24 7.45
N VAL A 225 18.40 -10.03 6.90
CA VAL A 225 17.89 -9.82 5.54
C VAL A 225 18.75 -8.81 4.80
N LEU A 226 19.19 -9.19 3.59
CA LEU A 226 19.89 -8.32 2.66
C LEU A 226 18.91 -7.78 1.61
N HIS A 227 19.02 -6.48 1.32
CA HIS A 227 18.15 -5.78 0.39
C HIS A 227 18.97 -5.06 -0.69
N THR A 228 18.37 -4.93 -1.87
CA THR A 228 18.82 -4.00 -2.92
C THR A 228 18.64 -2.54 -2.49
N GLY A 229 19.17 -1.62 -3.28
CA GLY A 229 19.00 -0.18 -3.09
C GLY A 229 17.55 0.30 -3.08
N ASN A 230 16.65 -0.44 -3.72
CA ASN A 230 15.19 -0.19 -3.76
C ASN A 230 14.40 -1.03 -2.74
N THR A 231 15.07 -1.51 -1.68
CA THR A 231 14.50 -2.27 -0.55
C THR A 231 13.96 -3.66 -0.88
N THR A 232 14.10 -4.14 -2.12
CA THR A 232 13.75 -5.52 -2.49
C THR A 232 14.67 -6.52 -1.79
N ARG A 233 14.11 -7.54 -1.13
CA ARG A 233 14.85 -8.60 -0.40
C ARG A 233 15.59 -9.50 -1.40
N ILE A 234 16.87 -9.72 -1.15
CA ILE A 234 17.76 -10.54 -1.99
C ILE A 234 17.89 -11.94 -1.39
N THR A 235 18.23 -12.01 -0.10
CA THR A 235 18.45 -13.24 0.65
C THR A 235 18.29 -12.99 2.14
N CYS A 236 18.08 -14.05 2.92
CA CYS A 236 17.86 -13.99 4.35
C CYS A 236 18.28 -15.30 5.04
N ALA A 237 18.60 -15.22 6.33
CA ALA A 237 18.95 -16.39 7.15
C ALA A 237 18.65 -16.16 8.64
N ASN A 238 18.28 -17.22 9.35
CA ASN A 238 18.05 -17.17 10.80
C ASN A 238 19.36 -17.19 11.59
N PHE A 239 19.39 -16.51 12.73
CA PHE A 239 20.48 -16.59 13.70
C PHE A 239 20.31 -17.83 14.59
N GLU A 240 21.08 -18.88 14.31
CA GLU A 240 21.05 -20.13 15.08
C GLU A 240 22.16 -20.16 16.13
N ALA A 241 21.87 -20.71 17.31
CA ALA A 241 22.87 -20.83 18.37
C ALA A 241 23.93 -21.89 18.01
N VAL A 242 25.21 -21.50 18.08
CA VAL A 242 26.35 -22.41 17.84
C VAL A 242 26.85 -22.93 19.17
N ASN A 243 26.43 -24.13 19.56
CA ASN A 243 26.98 -24.79 20.74
C ASN A 243 28.33 -25.45 20.41
N GLY A 244 29.37 -25.07 21.14
CA GLY A 244 30.63 -25.81 21.16
C GLY A 244 30.42 -27.21 21.73
N ASN A 245 30.40 -28.22 20.84
CA ASN A 245 30.55 -29.64 21.12
C ASN A 245 29.67 -30.24 22.25
N ALA A 246 28.38 -30.42 21.97
CA ALA A 246 27.59 -31.49 22.57
C ALA A 246 26.43 -31.86 21.63
N THR A 247 26.36 -33.14 21.27
CA THR A 247 25.15 -33.79 20.75
C THR A 247 24.00 -33.56 21.73
N ALA A 248 23.18 -32.54 21.48
CA ALA A 248 21.90 -32.36 22.10
C ALA A 248 20.85 -32.42 20.99
N SER A 249 20.21 -33.57 20.89
CA SER A 249 18.91 -33.70 20.23
C SER A 249 18.02 -32.55 20.71
N VAL A 250 17.61 -31.70 19.78
CA VAL A 250 16.58 -30.68 20.01
C VAL A 250 15.33 -31.41 20.52
N PRO A 251 14.85 -31.17 21.75
CA PRO A 251 13.48 -31.50 22.08
C PRO A 251 12.60 -30.48 21.37
N SER A 252 11.62 -30.94 20.59
CA SER A 252 10.50 -30.11 20.17
C SER A 252 9.97 -29.31 21.36
N PRO A 253 9.81 -27.98 21.29
CA PRO A 253 9.36 -27.21 22.43
C PRO A 253 7.83 -27.33 22.55
N THR A 254 7.40 -28.36 23.26
CA THR A 254 6.20 -28.33 24.10
C THR A 254 6.64 -27.85 25.49
N GLY A 255 6.47 -26.56 25.81
CA GLY A 255 6.74 -26.08 27.18
C GLY A 255 6.91 -24.56 27.36
N SER A 256 5.80 -23.90 27.71
CA SER A 256 5.62 -22.64 28.47
C SER A 256 6.86 -21.96 29.09
N GLY A 257 7.32 -20.86 28.48
CA GLY A 257 8.15 -19.80 29.07
C GLY A 257 7.68 -18.43 28.54
N THR A 258 7.65 -17.41 29.41
CA THR A 258 7.08 -16.08 29.16
C THR A 258 7.99 -15.23 28.25
N MET A 259 7.40 -14.44 27.34
CA MET A 259 8.09 -13.73 26.24
C MET A 259 8.04 -12.20 26.45
N PRO A 260 9.05 -11.42 26.00
CA PRO A 260 8.98 -9.96 25.92
C PRO A 260 7.90 -9.50 24.93
N GLU A 261 7.11 -8.50 25.32
CA GLU A 261 5.94 -8.00 24.58
C GLU A 261 6.36 -7.09 23.41
N PHE A 262 6.30 -7.64 22.20
CA PHE A 262 6.35 -6.90 20.93
C PHE A 262 4.92 -6.68 20.40
N THR A 263 4.70 -5.53 19.75
CA THR A 263 3.43 -5.12 19.12
C THR A 263 3.06 -6.07 17.97
N GLY A 264 2.33 -7.13 18.34
CA GLY A 264 1.77 -8.14 17.45
C GLY A 264 0.89 -9.17 18.17
N ALA A 265 0.97 -9.28 19.50
CA ALA A 265 0.15 -10.19 20.29
C ALA A 265 -0.44 -9.49 21.53
N ALA A 266 -1.73 -9.72 21.80
CA ALA A 266 -2.44 -9.21 22.97
C ALA A 266 -2.64 -10.34 24.00
N GLY A 267 -2.08 -10.20 25.21
CA GLY A 267 -2.35 -11.04 26.37
C GLY A 267 -3.51 -10.51 27.22
N LYS A 268 -4.31 -11.41 27.83
CA LYS A 268 -5.50 -11.11 28.66
C LYS A 268 -5.26 -11.53 30.12
N LEU A 269 -5.70 -10.73 31.09
CA LEU A 269 -5.85 -11.15 32.51
C LEU A 269 -7.34 -11.44 32.81
N GLU A 270 -7.61 -12.54 33.51
CA GLU A 270 -8.94 -12.94 34.02
C GLU A 270 -9.25 -12.38 35.42
N GLY A 271 -10.55 -12.23 35.70
CA GLY A 271 -11.17 -12.11 37.03
C GLY A 271 -12.69 -12.35 36.91
N SER A 272 -13.15 -13.45 37.52
CA SER A 272 -14.43 -14.19 37.36
C SER A 272 -15.70 -13.45 37.87
N ILE A 273 -16.96 -13.85 37.55
CA ILE A 273 -17.73 -14.97 38.15
C ILE A 273 -19.02 -15.35 37.33
N ALA A 274 -19.26 -16.66 37.22
CA ALA A 274 -20.50 -17.50 37.09
C ALA A 274 -21.43 -17.42 35.82
N VAL A 275 -21.54 -18.42 34.90
CA VAL A 275 -22.07 -19.83 34.94
C VAL A 275 -23.59 -19.86 34.57
N LEU A 276 -24.11 -20.46 33.48
CA LEU A 276 -24.21 -21.89 33.08
C LEU A 276 -24.62 -22.11 31.58
N SER A 277 -24.04 -23.17 30.98
CA SER A 277 -24.59 -24.16 30.02
C SER A 277 -24.93 -23.81 28.55
N PHE A 278 -24.16 -24.35 27.59
CA PHE A 278 -24.55 -25.44 26.65
C PHE A 278 -23.38 -25.79 25.68
N LEU A 279 -23.20 -27.08 25.39
CA LEU A 279 -22.22 -27.67 24.45
C LEU A 279 -22.61 -27.40 22.97
N ALA A 280 -21.65 -26.97 22.13
CA ALA A 280 -21.29 -27.60 20.86
C ALA A 280 -20.25 -26.76 20.04
N VAL A 281 -19.23 -27.49 19.58
CA VAL A 281 -18.03 -27.17 18.77
C VAL A 281 -18.24 -26.21 17.58
N VAL A 282 -17.48 -25.10 17.56
CA VAL A 282 -16.73 -24.52 16.40
C VAL A 282 -15.62 -23.62 16.97
N THR A 283 -14.34 -24.00 16.86
CA THR A 283 -13.20 -23.21 17.36
C THR A 283 -12.77 -22.14 16.36
N ILE A 284 -13.32 -20.93 16.51
CA ILE A 284 -12.81 -19.69 15.91
C ILE A 284 -11.87 -19.04 16.94
N SER A 285 -10.59 -18.94 16.60
CA SER A 285 -9.56 -18.25 17.41
C SER A 285 -9.94 -16.78 17.59
N SER A 286 -10.42 -16.43 18.78
CA SER A 286 -10.93 -15.10 19.12
C SER A 286 -9.86 -14.35 19.93
N ARG A 287 -9.28 -13.28 19.36
CA ARG A 287 -8.37 -12.35 20.06
C ARG A 287 -9.11 -11.52 21.13
N PRO A 288 -8.43 -11.07 22.20
CA PRO A 288 -9.04 -10.21 23.21
C PRO A 288 -9.19 -8.74 22.76
N ILE A 289 -10.33 -8.13 23.11
CA ILE A 289 -10.86 -6.82 22.68
C ILE A 289 -10.07 -5.58 23.23
N ALA A 290 -8.86 -5.73 23.78
CA ALA A 290 -8.32 -4.74 24.73
C ALA A 290 -7.34 -3.65 24.22
N THR A 291 -6.87 -3.62 22.96
CA THR A 291 -5.83 -2.64 22.54
C THR A 291 -6.02 -1.97 21.18
N LEU A 292 -7.19 -2.11 20.55
CA LEU A 292 -7.49 -1.35 19.33
C LEU A 292 -7.90 0.08 19.72
N SER A 293 -7.44 1.07 18.96
CA SER A 293 -8.09 2.39 18.98
C SER A 293 -9.59 2.17 18.75
N LYS A 294 -10.45 3.02 19.34
CA LYS A 294 -11.90 2.83 19.22
C LYS A 294 -12.34 2.68 17.76
N MET A 295 -11.64 3.33 16.83
CA MET A 295 -11.88 3.23 15.39
C MET A 295 -11.36 1.91 14.81
N GLU A 296 -10.17 1.45 15.18
CA GLU A 296 -9.63 0.15 14.79
C GLU A 296 -10.53 -1.01 15.28
N ALA A 297 -11.12 -0.90 16.48
CA ALA A 297 -12.07 -1.88 17.01
C ALA A 297 -13.35 -1.96 16.17
N LEU A 298 -13.87 -0.79 15.77
CA LEU A 298 -15.04 -0.70 14.90
C LEU A 298 -14.74 -1.26 13.50
N LEU A 299 -13.58 -0.93 12.95
CA LEU A 299 -13.12 -1.43 11.67
C LEU A 299 -12.89 -2.94 11.70
N SER A 300 -12.28 -3.48 12.75
CA SER A 300 -12.02 -4.92 12.90
C SER A 300 -13.33 -5.69 12.85
N LEU A 301 -14.32 -5.24 13.64
CA LEU A 301 -15.63 -5.86 13.66
C LEU A 301 -16.34 -5.76 12.29
N ALA A 302 -16.21 -4.62 11.62
CA ALA A 302 -16.75 -4.45 10.28
C ALA A 302 -16.08 -5.39 9.26
N PHE A 303 -14.75 -5.53 9.33
CA PHE A 303 -13.94 -6.38 8.46
C PHE A 303 -14.27 -7.85 8.64
N ASP A 304 -14.40 -8.34 9.88
CA ASP A 304 -14.82 -9.71 10.16
C ASP A 304 -16.20 -10.02 9.55
N ASN A 305 -17.10 -9.03 9.60
CA ASN A 305 -18.44 -9.15 9.05
C ASN A 305 -18.46 -9.16 7.50
N ILE A 306 -17.71 -8.28 6.84
CA ILE A 306 -17.63 -8.25 5.36
C ILE A 306 -16.73 -9.35 4.76
N ALA A 307 -15.86 -9.96 5.56
CA ALA A 307 -15.08 -11.14 5.16
C ALA A 307 -15.90 -12.43 5.21
N SER A 308 -17.10 -12.40 5.81
CA SER A 308 -17.98 -13.56 5.89
C SER A 308 -18.61 -13.93 4.54
N LYS A 309 -19.06 -15.18 4.39
CA LYS A 309 -19.91 -15.63 3.27
C LYS A 309 -21.42 -15.42 3.53
N ASP A 310 -21.79 -15.07 4.76
CA ASP A 310 -23.18 -14.85 5.16
C ASP A 310 -23.62 -13.43 4.77
N THR A 311 -24.64 -13.34 3.91
CA THR A 311 -25.18 -12.07 3.39
C THR A 311 -25.71 -11.14 4.49
N GLN A 312 -26.16 -11.67 5.64
CA GLN A 312 -26.59 -10.87 6.78
C GLN A 312 -25.40 -10.27 7.53
N LYS A 313 -24.30 -11.02 7.65
CA LYS A 313 -23.05 -10.51 8.22
C LYS A 313 -22.42 -9.47 7.32
N ILE A 314 -22.35 -9.72 6.01
CA ILE A 314 -21.86 -8.73 5.04
C ILE A 314 -22.68 -7.43 5.15
N ARG A 315 -24.02 -7.52 5.15
CA ARG A 315 -24.92 -6.36 5.35
C ARG A 315 -24.59 -5.59 6.62
N LYS A 316 -24.36 -6.30 7.73
CA LYS A 316 -24.02 -5.70 9.02
C LYS A 316 -22.68 -4.98 8.95
N GLY A 317 -21.65 -5.59 8.34
CA GLY A 317 -20.33 -5.00 8.18
C GLY A 317 -20.35 -3.73 7.33
N LEU A 318 -21.05 -3.75 6.19
CA LEU A 318 -21.21 -2.58 5.32
C LEU A 318 -21.91 -1.42 6.05
N ARG A 319 -22.97 -1.72 6.82
CA ARG A 319 -23.65 -0.70 7.65
C ARG A 319 -22.77 -0.13 8.77
N GLN A 320 -21.85 -0.93 9.32
CA GLN A 320 -20.90 -0.46 10.32
C GLN A 320 -19.91 0.55 9.71
N ILE A 321 -19.41 0.27 8.50
CA ILE A 321 -18.55 1.19 7.75
C ILE A 321 -19.32 2.48 7.45
N GLU A 322 -20.52 2.37 6.86
CA GLU A 322 -21.36 3.51 6.53
C GLU A 322 -21.68 4.38 7.76
N GLY A 323 -22.05 3.75 8.88
CA GLY A 323 -22.32 4.45 10.13
C GLY A 323 -21.10 5.19 10.70
N MET A 324 -19.91 4.62 10.55
CA MET A 324 -18.67 5.28 10.95
C MET A 324 -18.35 6.48 10.03
N LEU A 325 -18.47 6.30 8.71
CA LEU A 325 -18.28 7.39 7.74
C LEU A 325 -19.29 8.52 7.96
N ALA A 326 -20.55 8.20 8.28
CA ALA A 326 -21.57 9.18 8.62
C ALA A 326 -21.20 10.02 9.86
N GLN A 327 -20.67 9.40 10.92
CA GLN A 327 -20.21 10.13 12.12
C GLN A 327 -19.05 11.09 11.81
N ILE A 328 -18.17 10.69 10.90
CA ILE A 328 -17.06 11.52 10.43
C ILE A 328 -17.61 12.71 9.62
N CYS A 329 -18.51 12.45 8.68
CA CYS A 329 -18.94 13.44 7.68
C CYS A 329 -20.07 14.38 8.14
N LEU A 330 -20.89 13.98 9.13
CA LEU A 330 -22.09 14.71 9.53
C LEU A 330 -21.89 15.38 10.89
N SER A 331 -22.41 16.60 11.06
CA SER A 331 -22.36 17.31 12.34
C SER A 331 -23.32 16.64 13.35
N SER A 332 -22.83 16.32 14.55
CA SER A 332 -23.70 15.88 15.65
C SER A 332 -24.57 17.06 16.08
N GLY A 333 -25.87 17.01 15.84
CA GLY A 333 -26.81 18.00 16.34
C GLY A 333 -26.72 18.07 17.87
N LYS A 334 -26.63 19.28 18.44
CA LYS A 334 -26.66 19.46 19.91
C LYS A 334 -27.95 18.84 20.46
N PRO A 335 -27.89 17.87 21.39
CA PRO A 335 -29.10 17.43 22.08
C PRO A 335 -29.64 18.58 22.94
N LYS A 336 -30.90 18.99 22.71
CA LYS A 336 -31.62 19.85 23.66
C LYS A 336 -31.74 19.10 25.00
N PRO A 337 -31.52 19.76 26.15
CA PRO A 337 -31.67 19.12 27.44
C PRO A 337 -33.16 18.86 27.71
N SER A 338 -33.59 17.60 27.69
CA SER A 338 -34.90 17.19 28.18
C SER A 338 -34.77 16.45 29.51
N ALA A 339 -35.54 16.91 30.50
CA ALA A 339 -35.62 16.46 31.88
C ALA A 339 -35.84 14.93 32.03
N PRO A 340 -35.51 14.34 33.20
CA PRO A 340 -35.52 12.90 33.38
C PRO A 340 -36.95 12.37 33.51
N GLY A 341 -37.41 11.61 32.52
CA GLY A 341 -38.68 10.90 32.53
C GLY A 341 -38.50 9.44 32.12
N HIS A 342 -38.87 8.52 33.01
CA HIS A 342 -38.95 7.09 32.79
C HIS A 342 -39.61 6.73 31.45
N ARG A 343 -38.97 5.91 30.61
CA ARG A 343 -39.67 4.93 29.75
C ARG A 343 -38.75 3.79 29.32
N ARG A 344 -39.10 2.59 29.80
CA ARG A 344 -38.61 1.29 29.34
C ARG A 344 -39.15 1.03 27.92
N ASN A 345 -38.32 0.40 27.10
CA ASN A 345 -38.62 -0.33 25.85
C ASN A 345 -39.21 0.50 24.69
N ALA A 346 -38.35 0.81 23.70
CA ALA A 346 -38.76 1.06 22.33
C ALA A 346 -37.61 0.73 21.36
N SER A 347 -37.51 -0.55 20.98
CA SER A 347 -36.75 -1.00 19.80
C SER A 347 -37.70 -1.04 18.61
N ALA A 348 -37.88 0.10 17.94
CA ALA A 348 -38.42 0.23 16.59
C ALA A 348 -38.12 1.65 16.10
N VAL A 349 -37.04 1.83 15.33
CA VAL A 349 -36.77 3.11 14.67
C VAL A 349 -37.53 3.10 13.34
N ASN A 350 -38.54 3.95 13.27
CA ASN A 350 -39.32 4.28 12.08
C ASN A 350 -38.41 4.87 10.98
N LEU A 351 -38.53 4.40 9.75
CA LEU A 351 -37.78 4.83 8.55
C LEU A 351 -38.20 6.20 7.98
N GLY A 352 -38.89 7.05 8.77
CA GLY A 352 -39.57 8.25 8.27
C GLY A 352 -39.08 9.59 8.83
N GLU A 353 -38.21 9.62 9.85
CA GLU A 353 -37.77 10.87 10.48
C GLU A 353 -36.24 10.92 10.58
N GLN A 354 -35.56 11.14 9.44
CA GLN A 354 -34.16 11.56 9.48
C GLN A 354 -34.07 12.97 10.06
N GLN A 355 -33.68 13.06 11.32
CA GLN A 355 -33.19 14.29 11.93
C GLN A 355 -32.06 14.82 11.03
N GLN A 356 -32.32 15.89 10.26
CA GLN A 356 -31.41 16.41 9.25
C GLN A 356 -30.09 16.84 9.90
N SER A 357 -29.12 15.93 9.86
CA SER A 357 -27.75 16.21 10.25
C SER A 357 -27.07 16.93 9.08
N MET A 358 -26.55 18.12 9.34
CA MET A 358 -25.90 18.93 8.31
C MET A 358 -24.53 18.32 7.97
N PRO A 359 -24.17 18.20 6.68
CA PRO A 359 -22.83 17.77 6.30
C PRO A 359 -21.79 18.80 6.76
N LYS A 360 -20.69 18.32 7.35
CA LYS A 360 -19.55 19.17 7.72
C LYS A 360 -18.90 19.71 6.44
N LYS A 361 -18.42 20.95 6.46
CA LYS A 361 -17.63 21.48 5.33
C LYS A 361 -16.31 20.73 5.23
N LEU A 362 -15.78 20.53 4.02
CA LEU A 362 -14.54 19.77 3.80
C LEU A 362 -13.34 20.31 4.62
N GLY A 363 -13.20 21.63 4.73
CA GLY A 363 -12.16 22.26 5.57
C GLY A 363 -12.35 22.11 7.09
N GLN A 364 -13.54 21.71 7.55
CA GLN A 364 -13.79 21.39 8.96
C GLN A 364 -13.44 19.93 9.29
N LEU A 365 -13.37 19.05 8.27
CA LEU A 365 -13.00 17.65 8.45
C LEU A 365 -11.52 17.50 8.78
N SER A 366 -10.64 18.31 8.21
CA SER A 366 -9.19 18.24 8.47
C SER A 366 -8.81 18.49 9.93
N GLU A 367 -9.63 19.24 10.66
CA GLU A 367 -9.46 19.51 12.10
C GLU A 367 -10.12 18.46 13.00
N ASP A 368 -10.98 17.59 12.45
CA ASP A 368 -11.68 16.55 13.21
C ASP A 368 -10.73 15.40 13.55
N LEU A 369 -10.55 15.13 14.84
CA LEU A 369 -9.67 14.07 15.34
C LEU A 369 -10.08 12.68 14.82
N ALA A 370 -11.38 12.40 14.67
CA ALA A 370 -11.86 11.13 14.15
C ALA A 370 -11.57 11.01 12.65
N PHE A 371 -11.69 12.09 11.89
CA PHE A 371 -11.31 12.10 10.48
C PHE A 371 -9.80 11.90 10.31
N ARG A 372 -8.96 12.56 11.12
CA ARG A 372 -7.50 12.41 11.04
C ARG A 372 -7.05 10.99 11.38
N GLU A 373 -7.65 10.38 12.40
CA GLU A 373 -7.36 8.99 12.74
C GLU A 373 -7.85 8.04 11.64
N PHE A 374 -9.07 8.25 11.12
CA PHE A 374 -9.58 7.47 9.99
C PHE A 374 -8.63 7.55 8.79
N PHE A 375 -8.25 8.77 8.40
CA PHE A 375 -7.34 9.04 7.29
C PHE A 375 -6.00 8.35 7.50
N ARG A 376 -5.41 8.45 8.70
CA ARG A 376 -4.16 7.75 9.06
C ARG A 376 -4.29 6.23 8.89
N LEU A 377 -5.41 5.64 9.33
CA LEU A 377 -5.67 4.21 9.19
C LEU A 377 -5.80 3.80 7.72
N GLN A 378 -6.31 4.68 6.85
CA GLN A 378 -6.47 4.38 5.42
C GLN A 378 -5.14 4.33 4.65
N GLU A 379 -4.10 5.02 5.14
CA GLU A 379 -2.74 4.95 4.57
C GLU A 379 -2.06 3.59 4.86
N GLY A 380 -2.51 2.86 5.89
CA GLY A 380 -2.02 1.53 6.23
C GLY A 380 -2.73 0.42 5.44
N PHE A 381 -2.00 -0.62 5.04
CA PHE A 381 -2.59 -1.76 4.33
C PHE A 381 -3.58 -2.58 5.19
N GLU A 382 -3.38 -2.61 6.51
CA GLU A 382 -4.23 -3.40 7.43
C GLU A 382 -5.64 -2.84 7.53
N TRP A 383 -5.75 -1.50 7.57
CA TRP A 383 -6.98 -0.76 7.86
C TRP A 383 -7.54 0.03 6.68
N ASN A 384 -6.96 -0.11 5.48
CA ASN A 384 -7.49 0.46 4.25
C ASN A 384 -8.85 -0.17 3.90
N VAL A 385 -9.92 0.56 4.22
CA VAL A 385 -11.30 0.12 4.05
C VAL A 385 -11.64 -0.02 2.56
N ALA A 386 -11.11 0.83 1.69
CA ALA A 386 -11.38 0.77 0.25
C ALA A 386 -10.96 -0.58 -0.34
N THR A 387 -9.78 -1.08 0.04
CA THR A 387 -9.28 -2.41 -0.36
C THR A 387 -10.18 -3.52 0.20
N ARG A 388 -10.57 -3.45 1.48
CA ARG A 388 -11.44 -4.47 2.10
C ARG A 388 -12.85 -4.51 1.49
N VAL A 389 -13.40 -3.35 1.15
CA VAL A 389 -14.70 -3.24 0.47
C VAL A 389 -14.61 -3.72 -0.97
N ALA A 390 -13.52 -3.43 -1.69
CA ALA A 390 -13.27 -3.97 -3.03
C ALA A 390 -13.16 -5.50 -3.01
N ASP A 391 -12.42 -6.08 -2.07
CA ASP A 391 -12.34 -7.55 -1.91
C ASP A 391 -13.71 -8.15 -1.52
N CYS A 392 -14.54 -7.42 -0.77
CA CYS A 392 -15.91 -7.85 -0.46
C CYS A 392 -16.80 -7.84 -1.71
N LEU A 393 -16.67 -6.80 -2.54
CA LEU A 393 -17.41 -6.64 -3.79
C LEU A 393 -17.06 -7.75 -4.80
N ASP A 394 -15.78 -8.10 -4.93
CA ASP A 394 -15.32 -9.25 -5.74
C ASP A 394 -15.99 -10.57 -5.30
N ARG A 395 -16.04 -10.82 -3.99
CA ARG A 395 -16.77 -12.00 -3.46
C ARG A 395 -18.27 -11.96 -3.76
N LEU A 396 -18.91 -10.81 -3.65
CA LEU A 396 -20.34 -10.66 -3.91
C LEU A 396 -20.69 -10.92 -5.39
N LEU A 397 -19.81 -10.54 -6.32
CA LEU A 397 -19.96 -10.89 -7.74
C LEU A 397 -19.88 -12.40 -7.96
N GLY A 398 -18.99 -13.09 -7.26
CA GLY A 398 -18.87 -14.54 -7.32
C GLY A 398 -20.03 -15.32 -6.68
N MET A 399 -20.92 -14.67 -5.91
CA MET A 399 -22.00 -15.33 -5.18
C MET A 399 -23.27 -15.61 -6.01
N GLY A 400 -23.34 -15.15 -7.27
CA GLY A 400 -24.49 -15.32 -8.15
C GLY A 400 -25.75 -14.54 -7.71
N SER A 401 -26.69 -14.30 -8.62
CA SER A 401 -27.92 -13.56 -8.27
C SER A 401 -28.80 -14.36 -7.31
N SER A 402 -28.93 -13.87 -6.08
CA SER A 402 -29.91 -14.41 -5.13
C SER A 402 -31.32 -14.18 -5.65
N LYS A 403 -32.21 -15.19 -5.56
CA LYS A 403 -33.61 -15.10 -6.02
C LYS A 403 -34.41 -13.91 -5.44
N ASP A 404 -33.99 -13.41 -4.28
CA ASP A 404 -34.65 -12.31 -3.57
C ASP A 404 -34.02 -10.92 -3.83
N GLY A 405 -33.08 -10.79 -4.78
CA GLY A 405 -32.39 -9.53 -5.09
C GLY A 405 -31.51 -8.99 -3.95
N GLN A 406 -31.30 -9.78 -2.91
CA GLN A 406 -30.54 -9.39 -1.73
C GLN A 406 -29.05 -9.16 -2.03
N ASN A 407 -28.46 -9.93 -2.95
CA ASN A 407 -27.07 -9.77 -3.37
C ASN A 407 -26.84 -8.39 -4.03
N ASP A 408 -27.74 -7.98 -4.91
CA ASP A 408 -27.67 -6.70 -5.62
C ASP A 408 -27.69 -5.51 -4.67
N ILE A 409 -28.49 -5.59 -3.60
CA ILE A 409 -28.52 -4.57 -2.54
C ILE A 409 -27.17 -4.46 -1.82
N LEU A 410 -26.46 -5.58 -1.61
CA LEU A 410 -25.14 -5.59 -0.98
C LEU A 410 -24.06 -5.04 -1.93
N ILE A 411 -24.16 -5.34 -3.23
CA ILE A 411 -23.29 -4.77 -4.26
C ILE A 411 -23.46 -3.25 -4.29
N LEU A 412 -24.69 -2.75 -4.36
CA LEU A 412 -24.99 -1.31 -4.32
C LEU A 412 -24.46 -0.63 -3.05
N SER A 413 -24.66 -1.26 -1.89
CA SER A 413 -24.14 -0.73 -0.62
C SER A 413 -22.61 -0.71 -0.60
N SER A 414 -21.95 -1.73 -1.14
CA SER A 414 -20.49 -1.79 -1.26
C SER A 414 -19.96 -0.70 -2.19
N LEU A 415 -20.59 -0.49 -3.34
CA LEU A 415 -20.21 0.55 -4.30
C LEU A 415 -20.41 1.96 -3.74
N SER A 416 -21.49 2.20 -3.00
CA SER A 416 -21.73 3.49 -2.32
C SER A 416 -20.66 3.78 -1.27
N ASN A 417 -20.32 2.79 -0.43
CA ASN A 417 -19.22 2.92 0.53
C ASN A 417 -17.88 3.17 -0.18
N LEU A 418 -17.59 2.40 -1.23
CA LEU A 418 -16.34 2.54 -2.00
C LEU A 418 -16.23 3.93 -2.63
N GLN A 419 -17.29 4.45 -3.25
CA GLN A 419 -17.31 5.81 -3.77
C GLN A 419 -16.98 6.85 -2.69
N GLY A 420 -17.67 6.79 -1.54
CA GLY A 420 -17.46 7.71 -0.43
C GLY A 420 -16.04 7.64 0.13
N LEU A 421 -15.48 6.43 0.25
CA LEU A 421 -14.10 6.20 0.69
C LEU A 421 -13.07 6.84 -0.25
N LEU A 422 -13.25 6.72 -1.57
CA LEU A 422 -12.35 7.31 -2.56
C LEU A 422 -12.44 8.84 -2.65
N LEU A 423 -13.57 9.42 -2.23
CA LEU A 423 -13.73 10.86 -2.08
C LEU A 423 -13.07 11.37 -0.79
N LEU A 424 -13.24 10.65 0.32
CA LEU A 424 -12.67 11.03 1.62
C LEU A 424 -11.16 10.80 1.71
N HIS A 425 -10.67 9.76 1.04
CA HIS A 425 -9.27 9.38 1.02
C HIS A 425 -8.77 9.20 -0.43
N PRO A 426 -8.46 10.29 -1.15
CA PRO A 426 -7.94 10.23 -2.51
C PRO A 426 -6.75 9.28 -2.74
N PRO A 427 -5.80 9.09 -1.79
CA PRO A 427 -4.72 8.13 -1.96
C PRO A 427 -5.20 6.68 -2.16
N SER A 428 -6.37 6.30 -1.63
CA SER A 428 -6.95 4.97 -1.86
C SER A 428 -7.29 4.68 -3.33
N ARG A 429 -7.37 5.70 -4.19
CA ARG A 429 -7.61 5.49 -5.64
C ARG A 429 -6.50 4.70 -6.30
N ILE A 430 -5.29 4.66 -5.73
CA ILE A 430 -4.14 3.95 -6.30
C ILE A 430 -4.38 2.45 -6.49
N ILE A 431 -5.34 1.86 -5.75
CA ILE A 431 -5.67 0.43 -5.91
C ILE A 431 -6.18 0.11 -7.32
N PHE A 432 -6.86 1.04 -7.98
CA PHE A 432 -7.36 0.89 -9.35
C PHE A 432 -6.28 1.06 -10.43
N GLY A 433 -5.05 1.36 -10.02
CA GLY A 433 -3.87 1.23 -10.89
C GLY A 433 -3.44 -0.22 -11.10
N ARG A 434 -4.13 -1.18 -10.45
CA ARG A 434 -3.96 -2.62 -10.64
C ARG A 434 -5.12 -3.18 -11.44
N GLU A 435 -4.80 -4.02 -12.42
CA GLU A 435 -5.79 -4.61 -13.33
C GLU A 435 -6.89 -5.37 -12.59
N VAL A 436 -6.57 -6.11 -11.53
CA VAL A 436 -7.55 -6.88 -10.74
C VAL A 436 -8.69 -6.00 -10.23
N TYR A 437 -8.38 -4.81 -9.69
CA TYR A 437 -9.39 -3.91 -9.14
C TYR A 437 -10.09 -3.06 -10.20
N MET A 438 -9.42 -2.78 -11.32
CA MET A 438 -10.08 -2.12 -12.46
C MET A 438 -11.06 -3.07 -13.15
N ASN A 439 -10.67 -4.33 -13.36
CA ASN A 439 -11.54 -5.38 -13.91
C ASN A 439 -12.82 -5.50 -13.09
N LEU A 440 -12.70 -5.48 -11.76
CA LEU A 440 -13.86 -5.51 -10.86
C LEU A 440 -14.90 -4.43 -11.18
N LEU A 441 -14.47 -3.20 -11.52
CA LEU A 441 -15.39 -2.13 -11.91
C LEU A 441 -15.96 -2.34 -13.32
N LEU A 442 -15.17 -2.89 -14.24
CA LEU A 442 -15.62 -3.18 -15.61
C LEU A 442 -16.61 -4.35 -15.65
N ASP A 443 -16.42 -5.39 -14.84
CA ASP A 443 -17.33 -6.54 -14.72
C ASP A 443 -18.72 -6.10 -14.23
N LEU A 444 -18.78 -5.05 -13.39
CA LEU A 444 -20.05 -4.46 -12.93
C LEU A 444 -20.81 -3.69 -14.02
N LEU A 445 -20.15 -3.37 -15.14
CA LEU A 445 -20.77 -2.73 -16.31
C LEU A 445 -21.30 -3.76 -17.32
N ASP A 446 -21.26 -5.06 -17.01
CA ASP A 446 -21.87 -6.09 -17.85
C ASP A 446 -23.38 -5.77 -18.08
N PRO A 447 -23.90 -5.83 -19.33
CA PRO A 447 -25.31 -5.60 -19.66
C PRO A 447 -26.31 -6.42 -18.83
N TYR A 448 -25.92 -7.60 -18.36
CA TYR A 448 -26.77 -8.48 -17.55
C TYR A 448 -26.94 -8.01 -16.10
N ASN A 449 -26.09 -7.09 -15.63
CA ASN A 449 -26.21 -6.54 -14.29
C ASN A 449 -27.38 -5.55 -14.17
N CYS A 450 -27.91 -5.42 -12.96
CA CYS A 450 -28.98 -4.47 -12.67
C CYS A 450 -28.57 -3.03 -13.08
N PRO A 451 -29.46 -2.26 -13.74
CA PRO A 451 -29.18 -0.87 -14.14
C PRO A 451 -28.71 0.03 -12.99
N ALA A 452 -29.20 -0.20 -11.77
CA ALA A 452 -28.75 0.55 -10.60
C ALA A 452 -27.28 0.27 -10.26
N ILE A 453 -26.83 -0.99 -10.43
CA ILE A 453 -25.44 -1.39 -10.20
C ILE A 453 -24.55 -0.74 -11.25
N GLN A 454 -24.93 -0.79 -12.53
CA GLN A 454 -24.21 -0.15 -13.62
C GLN A 454 -24.06 1.36 -13.37
N SER A 455 -25.15 2.06 -13.05
CA SER A 455 -25.13 3.50 -12.74
C SER A 455 -24.22 3.83 -11.55
N GLN A 456 -24.25 3.03 -10.49
CA GLN A 456 -23.41 3.26 -9.31
C GLN A 456 -21.93 2.91 -9.58
N ALA A 457 -21.66 1.87 -10.36
CA ALA A 457 -20.31 1.47 -10.77
C ALA A 457 -19.65 2.57 -11.62
N LEU A 458 -20.40 3.22 -12.53
CA LEU A 458 -19.92 4.37 -13.29
C LEU A 458 -19.50 5.53 -12.38
N LEU A 459 -20.24 5.80 -11.30
CA LEU A 459 -19.87 6.84 -10.33
C LEU A 459 -18.59 6.50 -9.56
N VAL A 460 -18.41 5.23 -9.18
CA VAL A 460 -17.16 4.76 -8.57
C VAL A 460 -16.01 4.88 -9.57
N LEU A 461 -16.24 4.53 -10.84
CA LEU A 461 -15.24 4.63 -11.90
C LEU A 461 -14.81 6.09 -12.11
N VAL A 462 -15.73 7.05 -12.24
CA VAL A 462 -15.39 8.49 -12.30
C VAL A 462 -14.52 8.89 -11.09
N THR A 463 -14.91 8.45 -9.88
CA THR A 463 -14.19 8.77 -8.64
C THR A 463 -12.81 8.13 -8.59
N ALA A 464 -12.63 6.94 -9.17
CA ALA A 464 -11.35 6.25 -9.26
C ALA A 464 -10.40 6.92 -10.27
N LEU A 465 -10.94 7.47 -11.37
CA LEU A 465 -10.17 8.08 -12.46
C LEU A 465 -9.85 9.57 -12.23
N VAL A 466 -10.68 10.29 -11.47
CA VAL A 466 -10.54 11.74 -11.30
C VAL A 466 -9.20 12.11 -10.66
N ALA A 467 -8.49 13.03 -11.32
CA ALA A 467 -7.13 13.47 -10.97
C ALA A 467 -6.10 12.32 -10.85
N ASN A 468 -6.34 11.18 -11.51
CA ASN A 468 -5.42 10.04 -11.50
C ASN A 468 -5.22 9.45 -12.91
N PRO A 469 -4.36 10.08 -13.76
CA PRO A 469 -4.13 9.64 -15.14
C PRO A 469 -3.65 8.19 -15.26
N GLN A 470 -2.94 7.66 -14.26
CA GLN A 470 -2.49 6.27 -14.23
C GLN A 470 -3.67 5.31 -14.24
N ASN A 471 -4.69 5.57 -13.41
CA ASN A 471 -5.90 4.75 -13.41
C ASN A 471 -6.62 4.82 -14.75
N THR A 472 -6.63 6.01 -15.39
CA THR A 472 -7.24 6.16 -16.73
C THR A 472 -6.47 5.35 -17.78
N ARG A 473 -5.14 5.25 -17.67
CA ARG A 473 -4.35 4.40 -18.59
C ARG A 473 -4.68 2.92 -18.40
N ILE A 474 -4.84 2.45 -17.17
CA ILE A 474 -5.23 1.06 -16.88
C ILE A 474 -6.65 0.78 -17.40
N PHE A 475 -7.59 1.70 -17.16
CA PHE A 475 -8.96 1.60 -17.69
C PHE A 475 -8.97 1.42 -19.22
N GLU A 476 -8.20 2.21 -19.96
CA GLU A 476 -8.12 2.06 -21.42
C GLU A 476 -7.37 0.82 -21.87
N HIS A 477 -6.32 0.42 -21.14
CA HIS A 477 -5.57 -0.81 -21.42
C HIS A 477 -6.47 -2.04 -21.29
N MET A 478 -7.42 -2.01 -20.37
CA MET A 478 -8.40 -3.07 -20.13
C MET A 478 -9.66 -2.94 -21.00
N ASP A 479 -9.55 -2.28 -22.16
CA ASP A 479 -10.66 -2.06 -23.10
C ASP A 479 -11.88 -1.37 -22.47
N GLY A 480 -11.69 -0.60 -21.40
CA GLY A 480 -12.80 0.05 -20.69
C GLY A 480 -13.62 1.01 -21.56
N LEU A 481 -13.01 1.65 -22.55
CA LEU A 481 -13.72 2.45 -23.56
C LEU A 481 -14.66 1.61 -24.42
N LEU A 482 -14.23 0.40 -24.81
CA LEU A 482 -15.08 -0.54 -25.54
C LEU A 482 -16.25 -0.98 -24.67
N THR A 483 -16.02 -1.30 -23.40
CA THR A 483 -17.07 -1.70 -22.45
C THR A 483 -18.13 -0.61 -22.30
N VAL A 484 -17.71 0.63 -22.01
CA VAL A 484 -18.61 1.79 -21.84
C VAL A 484 -19.38 2.10 -23.12
N THR A 485 -18.72 2.13 -24.27
CA THR A 485 -19.37 2.46 -25.55
C THR A 485 -20.28 1.35 -26.06
N SER A 486 -19.94 0.08 -25.80
CA SER A 486 -20.80 -1.05 -26.14
C SER A 486 -22.08 -1.01 -25.31
N LEU A 487 -21.97 -0.81 -23.99
CA LEU A 487 -23.14 -0.66 -23.12
C LEU A 487 -23.99 0.56 -23.51
N PHE A 488 -23.37 1.66 -23.93
CA PHE A 488 -24.09 2.86 -24.39
C PHE A 488 -24.89 2.62 -25.67
N LYS A 489 -24.33 1.84 -26.61
CA LYS A 489 -24.97 1.51 -27.89
C LYS A 489 -26.03 0.43 -27.78
N ASP A 490 -25.97 -0.40 -26.74
CA ASP A 490 -26.93 -1.47 -26.53
C ASP A 490 -28.36 -0.90 -26.43
N GLU A 491 -29.28 -1.49 -27.19
CA GLU A 491 -30.68 -1.10 -27.23
C GLU A 491 -31.41 -1.45 -25.93
N GLU A 492 -30.95 -2.50 -25.22
CA GLU A 492 -31.54 -2.96 -23.95
C GLU A 492 -31.12 -2.09 -22.76
N THR A 493 -30.05 -1.29 -22.90
CA THR A 493 -29.59 -0.39 -21.84
C THR A 493 -30.62 0.70 -21.54
N THR A 494 -31.01 0.79 -20.27
CA THR A 494 -32.01 1.77 -19.82
C THR A 494 -31.56 3.22 -20.01
N GLN A 495 -32.53 4.13 -20.21
CA GLN A 495 -32.24 5.55 -20.42
C GLN A 495 -31.46 6.19 -19.26
N ASN A 496 -31.68 5.75 -18.02
CA ASN A 496 -30.95 6.25 -16.86
C ASN A 496 -29.45 5.93 -16.95
N VAL A 497 -29.12 4.69 -17.31
CA VAL A 497 -27.73 4.24 -17.50
C VAL A 497 -27.10 4.94 -18.70
N LYS A 498 -27.83 5.13 -19.80
CA LYS A 498 -27.36 5.90 -20.97
C LYS A 498 -26.96 7.33 -20.62
N VAL A 499 -27.72 8.02 -19.77
CA VAL A 499 -27.35 9.36 -19.27
C VAL A 499 -26.06 9.30 -18.44
N LYS A 500 -25.90 8.29 -17.58
CA LYS A 500 -24.68 8.13 -16.76
C LYS A 500 -23.44 7.77 -17.59
N LEU A 501 -23.61 6.96 -18.63
CA LEU A 501 -22.55 6.65 -19.59
C LEU A 501 -22.15 7.91 -20.36
N LEU A 502 -23.11 8.73 -20.77
CA LEU A 502 -22.85 9.98 -21.43
C LEU A 502 -22.09 10.97 -20.51
N GLU A 503 -22.52 11.12 -19.25
CA GLU A 503 -21.78 11.89 -18.22
C GLU A 503 -20.33 11.39 -18.07
N PHE A 504 -20.13 10.07 -18.07
CA PHE A 504 -18.81 9.47 -18.02
C PHE A 504 -17.97 9.80 -19.26
N LEU A 505 -18.56 9.77 -20.47
CA LEU A 505 -17.87 10.12 -21.70
C LEU A 505 -17.44 11.60 -21.71
N TYR A 506 -18.31 12.51 -21.26
CA TYR A 506 -17.92 13.92 -21.08
C TYR A 506 -16.76 14.05 -20.09
N PHE A 507 -16.83 13.38 -18.94
CA PHE A 507 -15.75 13.35 -17.95
C PHE A 507 -14.44 12.81 -18.57
N TYR A 508 -14.49 11.71 -19.32
CA TYR A 508 -13.31 11.13 -19.98
C TYR A 508 -12.67 12.11 -20.98
N LEU A 509 -13.49 12.89 -21.70
CA LEU A 509 -13.02 13.90 -22.66
C LEU A 509 -12.51 15.18 -22.00
N MET A 510 -12.79 15.43 -20.71
CA MET A 510 -12.25 16.62 -20.01
C MET A 510 -10.72 16.58 -19.93
N PRO A 511 -10.00 17.72 -20.07
CA PRO A 511 -8.55 17.76 -19.92
C PRO A 511 -8.06 17.17 -18.59
N GLU A 512 -7.00 16.36 -18.62
CA GLU A 512 -6.44 15.75 -17.41
C GLU A 512 -5.60 16.73 -16.56
N VAL A 513 -5.29 17.91 -17.12
CA VAL A 513 -4.55 19.01 -16.48
C VAL A 513 -5.32 20.31 -16.75
N PRO A 514 -5.47 21.21 -15.76
CA PRO A 514 -6.15 22.48 -15.98
C PRO A 514 -5.42 23.35 -17.00
N ILE A 515 -6.19 23.92 -17.94
CA ILE A 515 -5.68 24.83 -18.98
C ILE A 515 -5.38 26.19 -18.31
N THR A 516 -4.11 26.53 -18.12
CA THR A 516 -3.70 27.85 -17.61
C THR A 516 -3.59 28.87 -18.74
N GLY A 517 -4.64 29.67 -18.95
CA GLY A 517 -4.63 30.84 -19.84
C GLY A 517 -4.19 32.14 -19.12
N PRO A 518 -3.71 33.18 -19.85
CA PRO A 518 -3.11 34.37 -19.24
C PRO A 518 -4.13 35.51 -19.02
N GLN A 519 -4.99 35.44 -17.99
CA GLN A 519 -5.68 36.63 -17.46
C GLN A 519 -6.12 36.42 -15.99
N ARG A 520 -5.56 37.30 -15.13
CA ARG A 520 -6.10 37.90 -13.89
C ARG A 520 -6.51 37.00 -12.69
N SER A 521 -5.77 37.27 -11.61
CA SER A 521 -6.10 37.13 -10.18
C SER A 521 -6.26 35.70 -9.64
N PRO A 522 -5.24 35.15 -8.95
CA PRO A 522 -5.31 33.79 -8.42
C PRO A 522 -6.09 33.75 -7.10
N SER A 523 -7.24 33.07 -7.10
CA SER A 523 -7.84 32.58 -5.86
C SER A 523 -6.91 31.52 -5.24
N LYS A 524 -6.58 31.73 -3.96
CA LYS A 524 -5.49 31.05 -3.23
C LYS A 524 -5.77 29.59 -2.84
N LEU A 525 -6.79 28.94 -3.39
CA LEU A 525 -7.19 27.60 -2.93
C LEU A 525 -7.01 26.47 -3.96
N ALA A 526 -7.20 26.73 -5.26
CA ALA A 526 -6.89 25.72 -6.30
C ALA A 526 -5.37 25.44 -6.37
N ASN A 527 -4.57 26.47 -6.12
CA ASN A 527 -3.11 26.35 -6.01
C ASN A 527 -2.65 25.61 -4.73
N ALA A 528 -3.51 25.36 -3.74
CA ALA A 528 -3.11 24.64 -2.52
C ALA A 528 -3.12 23.11 -2.69
N PHE A 529 -3.91 22.59 -3.65
CA PHE A 529 -3.92 21.17 -4.01
C PHE A 529 -3.02 20.86 -5.21
N GLU A 530 -2.81 21.80 -6.15
CA GLU A 530 -1.95 21.58 -7.33
C GLU A 530 -0.46 21.87 -7.08
N ARG A 531 -0.09 22.77 -6.16
CA ARG A 531 1.34 23.07 -5.90
C ARG A 531 2.09 22.01 -5.10
N ARG A 532 1.42 20.97 -4.60
CA ARG A 532 2.08 19.75 -4.08
C ARG A 532 2.37 18.72 -5.17
N GLY A 533 1.93 18.96 -6.41
CA GLY A 533 2.13 18.08 -7.57
C GLY A 533 3.16 18.58 -8.60
N SER A 534 3.72 19.78 -8.44
CA SER A 534 4.76 20.26 -9.35
C SER A 534 5.73 21.21 -8.66
N THR A 535 6.85 20.67 -8.21
CA THR A 535 8.13 21.37 -8.21
C THR A 535 9.17 20.29 -8.47
N ALA A 536 9.62 20.27 -9.71
CA ALA A 536 10.96 19.98 -10.16
C ALA A 536 11.41 21.27 -10.86
N THR A 537 12.63 21.71 -10.60
CA THR A 537 13.47 22.36 -11.64
C THR A 537 14.89 22.49 -11.10
N GLY A 538 15.65 21.42 -11.26
CA GLY A 538 16.77 21.47 -12.19
C GLY A 538 16.32 20.79 -13.48
N ASP A 539 15.86 21.60 -14.43
CA ASP A 539 15.70 21.40 -15.89
C ASP A 539 15.48 20.01 -16.55
N GLU A 540 14.91 19.01 -15.87
CA GLU A 540 14.46 17.74 -16.51
C GLU A 540 13.00 17.34 -16.16
N GLY A 541 12.33 18.15 -15.34
CA GLY A 541 11.03 17.83 -14.72
C GLY A 541 9.78 17.97 -15.60
N ARG A 542 9.89 18.49 -16.83
CA ARG A 542 8.75 18.63 -17.74
C ARG A 542 8.43 17.33 -18.51
N GLY A 543 9.26 16.30 -18.35
CA GLY A 543 9.20 15.06 -19.14
C GLY A 543 8.39 13.90 -18.55
N ALA A 544 8.14 13.82 -17.24
CA ALA A 544 7.59 12.62 -16.60
C ALA A 544 6.07 12.63 -16.39
N THR A 545 5.48 13.74 -15.92
CA THR A 545 4.01 13.90 -15.86
C THR A 545 3.39 13.98 -17.25
N ARG A 546 4.10 14.59 -18.21
CA ARG A 546 3.72 14.56 -19.64
C ARG A 546 3.70 13.16 -20.26
N LYS A 547 4.42 12.18 -19.70
CA LYS A 547 4.48 10.83 -20.28
C LYS A 547 3.23 9.98 -19.99
N ASN A 548 2.46 10.33 -18.95
CA ASN A 548 1.29 9.54 -18.53
C ASN A 548 -0.05 10.26 -18.71
N THR A 549 -0.03 11.58 -18.94
CA THR A 549 -1.23 12.37 -19.26
C THR A 549 -1.50 12.35 -20.75
N ARG A 550 -2.77 12.24 -21.17
CA ARG A 550 -3.17 12.38 -22.59
C ARG A 550 -3.92 13.68 -22.85
N SER A 551 -3.69 14.25 -24.04
CA SER A 551 -4.42 15.44 -24.50
C SER A 551 -5.89 15.12 -24.77
N GLN A 552 -6.73 16.16 -24.88
CA GLN A 552 -8.14 15.97 -25.22
C GLN A 552 -8.29 15.34 -26.61
N GLU A 553 -7.46 15.74 -27.57
CA GLU A 553 -7.43 15.23 -28.94
C GLU A 553 -7.01 13.76 -28.98
N GLU A 554 -6.01 13.35 -28.19
CA GLU A 554 -5.60 11.94 -28.10
C GLU A 554 -6.73 11.07 -27.54
N LYS A 555 -7.44 11.56 -26.51
CA LYS A 555 -8.58 10.87 -25.93
C LYS A 555 -9.79 10.83 -26.87
N GLN A 556 -10.05 11.91 -27.61
CA GLN A 556 -11.04 11.95 -28.69
C GLN A 556 -10.74 10.91 -29.76
N HIS A 557 -9.48 10.80 -30.20
CA HIS A 557 -9.07 9.80 -31.18
C HIS A 557 -9.26 8.36 -30.67
N MET A 558 -8.97 8.10 -29.39
CA MET A 558 -9.22 6.79 -28.79
C MET A 558 -10.70 6.45 -28.70
N LEU A 559 -11.53 7.39 -28.23
CA LEU A 559 -12.96 7.21 -28.17
C LEU A 559 -13.56 7.06 -29.58
N GLY A 560 -13.00 7.76 -30.57
CA GLY A 560 -13.37 7.70 -31.97
C GLY A 560 -13.23 6.32 -32.62
N ARG A 561 -12.39 5.44 -32.05
CA ARG A 561 -12.31 4.03 -32.49
C ARG A 561 -13.59 3.26 -32.20
N TYR A 562 -14.36 3.71 -31.21
CA TYR A 562 -15.55 3.01 -30.73
C TYR A 562 -16.83 3.81 -30.93
N LEU A 563 -16.79 5.13 -31.12
CA LEU A 563 -17.97 5.98 -31.34
C LEU A 563 -17.75 6.90 -32.55
N SER A 564 -18.74 7.02 -33.44
CA SER A 564 -18.59 7.81 -34.68
C SER A 564 -18.80 9.31 -34.49
N ASN A 565 -19.56 9.72 -33.47
CA ASN A 565 -20.02 11.10 -33.29
C ASN A 565 -19.28 11.82 -32.14
N VAL A 566 -17.99 11.53 -31.95
CA VAL A 566 -17.21 12.13 -30.85
C VAL A 566 -17.03 13.62 -31.03
N ASP A 567 -16.95 14.11 -32.27
CA ASP A 567 -16.77 15.53 -32.57
C ASP A 567 -17.93 16.38 -32.01
N ALA A 568 -19.17 15.90 -32.13
CA ALA A 568 -20.35 16.56 -31.56
C ALA A 568 -20.33 16.58 -30.02
N LEU A 569 -19.78 15.53 -29.37
CA LEU A 569 -19.61 15.51 -27.91
C LEU A 569 -18.57 16.53 -27.45
N VAL A 570 -17.49 16.72 -28.22
CA VAL A 570 -16.46 17.71 -27.91
C VAL A 570 -16.98 19.13 -28.13
N GLU A 571 -17.74 19.37 -29.20
CA GLU A 571 -18.42 20.65 -29.47
C GLU A 571 -19.39 21.00 -28.35
N ASP A 572 -20.28 20.07 -27.97
CA ASP A 572 -21.23 20.28 -26.87
C ASP A 572 -20.51 20.51 -25.52
N LEU A 573 -19.39 19.84 -25.25
CA LEU A 573 -18.59 20.08 -24.04
C LEU A 573 -17.96 21.49 -24.03
N GLN A 574 -17.55 22.01 -25.19
CA GLN A 574 -17.00 23.36 -25.34
C GLN A 574 -18.10 24.43 -25.17
N GLU A 575 -19.31 24.18 -25.66
CA GLU A 575 -20.45 25.09 -25.54
C GLU A 575 -21.06 25.10 -24.13
N SER A 576 -21.15 23.93 -23.49
CA SER A 576 -21.84 23.77 -22.20
C SER A 576 -21.03 24.24 -20.99
N ALA A 577 -19.69 24.36 -21.11
CA ALA A 577 -18.75 24.74 -20.04
C ALA A 577 -19.20 24.35 -18.61
N PRO A 578 -19.54 23.08 -18.34
CA PRO A 578 -20.37 22.69 -17.19
C PRO A 578 -19.72 22.89 -15.81
N PHE A 579 -18.43 23.26 -15.76
CA PHE A 579 -17.67 23.45 -14.52
C PHE A 579 -16.88 24.76 -14.41
N THR A 580 -16.99 25.69 -15.37
CA THR A 580 -16.29 27.00 -15.27
C THR A 580 -16.97 27.99 -14.31
N SER A 581 -18.14 27.66 -13.77
CA SER A 581 -18.92 28.54 -12.87
C SER A 581 -18.85 28.17 -11.38
N VAL A 582 -18.16 27.10 -10.99
CA VAL A 582 -17.91 26.84 -9.56
C VAL A 582 -16.64 27.58 -9.12
N ALA A 583 -16.79 28.88 -8.96
CA ALA A 583 -15.83 29.71 -8.25
C ALA A 583 -15.76 29.23 -6.78
N CYS A 584 -14.62 28.65 -6.40
CA CYS A 584 -14.19 28.52 -5.01
C CYS A 584 -13.22 29.66 -4.64
#